data_AF-A0A382PV87-F1
#
_entry.id   AF-A0A382PV87-F1
#
_cell.length_a   1.000
_cell.length_b   1.000
_cell.length_c   1.000
_cell.angle_alpha   90.00
_cell.angle_beta   90.00
_cell.angle_gamma   90.00
#
_symmetry.space_group_name_H-M   'P 1'
#
loop_
_entity.id
_entity.type
_entity.pdbx_description
1 polymer ?
#
loop_
_entity_poly.entity_id
_entity_poly.type
_entity_poly.pdbx_seq_one_letter_code
_entity_poly.pdbx_strand_id
1 'polypeptide(L)'
;QMGQLQLQLDLTLTTSLWLIALSGLLLLALRETNAMPTLLLVHLGFVFGFFITMPYSKMVHGLFRMLSLTLFYAEAEDAVGDPTGSE
;
A
#
# COMPACT_ATOMS: atom_id res chain seq x y z
N GLN A 1 -2.99 -22.50 -13.31
CA GLN A 1 -2.89 -21.19 -13.97
C GLN A 1 -3.11 -20.01 -13.01
N MET A 2 -4.01 -20.11 -12.01
CA MET A 2 -4.27 -19.02 -11.05
C MET A 2 -3.07 -18.60 -10.16
N GLY A 3 -2.12 -19.51 -9.87
CA GLY A 3 -0.92 -19.18 -9.08
C GLY A 3 0.06 -18.19 -9.73
N GLN A 4 0.02 -18.03 -11.06
CA GLN A 4 0.94 -17.14 -11.78
C GLN A 4 0.58 -15.65 -11.61
N LEU A 5 -0.71 -15.33 -11.50
CA LEU A 5 -1.18 -13.96 -11.31
C LEU A 5 -0.87 -13.44 -9.89
N GLN A 6 -0.97 -14.30 -8.88
CA GLN A 6 -0.65 -13.92 -7.49
C GLN A 6 0.86 -13.67 -7.32
N LEU A 7 1.70 -14.52 -7.90
CA LEU A 7 3.16 -14.33 -7.88
C LEU A 7 3.59 -13.02 -8.54
N GLN A 8 2.95 -12.61 -9.63
CA GLN A 8 3.28 -11.35 -10.33
C GLN A 8 2.96 -10.12 -9.48
N LEU A 9 1.86 -10.13 -8.71
CA LEU A 9 1.50 -9.03 -7.82
C LEU A 9 2.45 -8.89 -6.63
N ASP A 10 2.87 -10.01 -6.04
CA ASP A 10 3.80 -10.01 -4.91
C ASP A 10 5.23 -9.62 -5.37
N LEU A 11 5.64 -10.05 -6.57
CA LEU A 11 6.92 -9.66 -7.18
C LEU A 11 6.98 -8.17 -7.53
N THR A 12 5.94 -7.61 -8.16
CA THR A 12 5.91 -6.18 -8.53
C THR A 12 6.01 -5.27 -7.32
N LEU A 13 5.34 -5.62 -6.21
CA LEU A 13 5.45 -4.90 -4.94
C LEU A 13 6.87 -5.00 -4.35
N THR A 14 7.41 -6.22 -4.27
CA THR A 14 8.73 -6.47 -3.67
C THR A 14 9.85 -5.78 -4.44
N THR A 15 9.81 -5.88 -5.77
CA THR A 15 10.78 -5.21 -6.65
C THR A 15 10.70 -3.70 -6.53
N SER A 16 9.50 -3.12 -6.47
CA SER A 16 9.33 -1.66 -6.32
C SER A 16 9.90 -1.17 -4.99
N LEU A 17 9.61 -1.86 -3.87
CA LEU A 17 10.18 -1.54 -2.55
C LEU A 17 11.71 -1.61 -2.53
N TRP A 18 12.27 -2.67 -3.11
CA TRP A 18 13.71 -2.85 -3.17
C TRP A 18 14.40 -1.74 -3.96
N LEU A 19 13.81 -1.33 -5.10
CA LEU A 19 14.34 -0.24 -5.92
C LEU A 19 14.25 1.12 -5.23
N ILE A 20 13.17 1.43 -4.50
CA ILE A 20 13.04 2.68 -3.74
C ILE A 20 14.10 2.74 -2.63
N ALA A 21 14.25 1.65 -1.87
CA ALA A 21 15.26 1.55 -0.82
C ALA A 21 16.68 1.71 -1.38
N LEU A 22 16.98 1.08 -2.52
CA LEU A 22 18.24 1.22 -3.23
C LEU A 22 18.48 2.68 -3.66
N SER A 23 17.46 3.34 -4.24
CA SER A 23 17.55 4.74 -4.70
C SER A 23 17.80 5.73 -3.56
N GLY A 24 17.15 5.52 -2.39
CA GLY A 24 17.33 6.35 -1.20
C GLY A 24 18.70 6.17 -0.55
N LEU A 25 19.23 4.94 -0.53
CA LEU A 25 20.59 4.66 -0.07
C LEU A 25 21.64 5.29 -0.99
N LEU A 26 21.41 5.24 -2.31
CA LEU A 26 22.29 5.82 -3.31
C LEU A 26 22.31 7.36 -3.23
N LEU A 27 21.16 7.97 -2.91
CA LEU A 27 21.04 9.41 -2.59
C LEU A 27 21.95 9.81 -1.41
N LEU A 28 21.99 9.01 -0.35
CA LEU A 28 22.83 9.27 0.82
C LEU A 28 24.33 9.15 0.49
N ALA A 29 24.69 8.18 -0.36
CA ALA A 29 26.07 7.95 -0.78
C ALA A 29 26.61 9.03 -1.73
N LEU A 30 25.78 9.64 -2.58
CA LEU A 30 26.16 10.66 -3.57
C LEU A 30 25.90 12.11 -3.12
N ARG A 31 25.65 12.32 -1.82
CA ARG A 31 25.31 13.62 -1.21
C ARG A 31 26.29 14.76 -1.51
N GLU A 32 27.57 14.47 -1.74
CA GLU A 32 28.64 15.48 -1.95
C GLU A 32 28.75 16.02 -3.39
N THR A 33 27.95 15.52 -4.35
CA THR A 33 28.08 15.91 -5.76
C THR A 33 26.90 16.79 -6.20
N ASN A 34 27.19 17.82 -7.03
CA ASN A 34 26.26 18.80 -7.65
C ASN A 34 25.13 18.20 -8.54
N ALA A 35 24.84 16.90 -8.40
CA ALA A 35 23.78 16.16 -9.07
C ALA A 35 22.51 15.99 -8.20
N MET A 36 22.38 16.77 -7.11
CA MET A 36 21.23 16.80 -6.21
C MET A 36 19.85 16.79 -6.92
N PRO A 37 19.57 17.64 -7.93
CA PRO A 37 18.24 17.69 -8.54
C PRO A 37 17.92 16.44 -9.38
N THR A 38 18.91 15.84 -10.03
CA THR A 38 18.72 14.65 -10.89
C THR A 38 18.35 13.42 -10.07
N LEU A 39 18.98 13.24 -8.91
CA LEU A 39 18.67 12.15 -7.98
C LEU A 39 17.32 12.36 -7.28
N LEU A 40 16.96 13.61 -6.96
CA LEU A 40 15.62 13.96 -6.45
C LEU A 40 14.52 13.60 -7.45
N LEU A 41 14.71 13.88 -8.74
CA LEU A 41 13.77 13.51 -9.80
C LEU A 41 13.60 11.98 -9.92
N VAL A 42 14.71 11.22 -9.86
CA VAL A 42 14.68 9.75 -9.90
C VAL A 42 13.99 9.17 -8.67
N HIS A 43 14.29 9.68 -7.49
CA HIS A 43 13.65 9.24 -6.25
C HIS A 43 12.15 9.55 -6.25
N LEU A 44 11.76 10.76 -6.66
CA LEU A 44 10.36 11.15 -6.75
C LEU A 44 9.59 10.28 -7.77
N GLY A 45 10.22 9.93 -8.90
CA GLY A 45 9.65 8.98 -9.85
C GLY A 45 9.40 7.59 -9.25
N PHE A 46 10.33 7.09 -8.42
CA PHE A 46 10.17 5.82 -7.70
C PHE A 46 9.07 5.87 -6.64
N VAL A 47 9.02 6.96 -5.86
CA VAL A 47 7.95 7.18 -4.87
C VAL A 47 6.60 7.29 -5.56
N PHE A 48 6.51 7.95 -6.71
CA PHE A 48 5.28 8.06 -7.49
C PHE A 48 4.84 6.71 -8.07
N GLY A 49 5.77 5.94 -8.63
CA GLY A 49 5.51 4.57 -9.09
C GLY A 49 5.06 3.64 -7.96
N PHE A 50 5.65 3.79 -6.76
CA PHE A 50 5.21 3.09 -5.55
C PHE A 50 3.80 3.49 -5.14
N PHE A 51 3.49 4.78 -5.18
CA PHE A 51 2.18 5.30 -4.79
C PHE A 51 1.07 4.79 -5.72
N ILE A 52 1.35 4.63 -7.01
CA ILE A 52 0.42 4.02 -7.98
C ILE A 52 0.32 2.50 -7.78
N THR A 53 1.41 1.85 -7.38
CA THR A 53 1.43 0.40 -7.13
C THR A 53 0.76 0.04 -5.78
N MET A 54 0.77 0.97 -4.81
CA MET A 54 0.15 0.81 -3.49
C MET A 54 -1.34 0.42 -3.54
N PRO A 55 -2.23 1.09 -4.30
CA PRO A 55 -3.65 0.72 -4.40
C PRO A 55 -3.89 -0.58 -5.18
N TYR A 56 -2.96 -0.99 -6.06
CA TYR A 56 -3.10 -2.20 -6.87
C TYR A 56 -2.65 -3.48 -6.15
N SER A 57 -1.93 -3.35 -5.04
CA SER A 57 -1.38 -4.51 -4.34
C SER A 57 -2.34 -5.08 -3.29
N LYS A 58 -2.05 -6.32 -2.87
CA LYS A 58 -2.76 -7.11 -1.86
C LYS A 58 -2.89 -6.39 -0.48
N MET A 59 -2.16 -5.28 -0.30
CA MET A 59 -2.30 -4.34 0.82
C MET A 59 -3.69 -3.69 0.91
N VAL A 60 -4.26 -3.25 -0.22
CA VAL A 60 -5.61 -2.66 -0.25
C VAL A 60 -6.66 -3.70 0.13
N HIS A 61 -6.43 -4.94 -0.27
CA HIS A 61 -7.32 -6.06 0.04
C HIS A 61 -7.33 -6.39 1.54
N GLY A 62 -6.17 -6.31 2.20
CA GLY A 62 -6.07 -6.41 3.66
C GLY A 62 -6.85 -5.31 4.38
N LEU A 63 -6.81 -4.08 3.87
CA LEU A 63 -7.55 -2.96 4.44
C LEU A 63 -9.06 -3.15 4.29
N PHE A 64 -9.51 -3.60 3.12
CA PHE A 64 -10.92 -3.91 2.85
C PHE A 64 -11.45 -4.99 3.79
N ARG A 65 -10.63 -6.00 4.09
CA ARG A 65 -10.96 -7.06 5.06
C ARG A 65 -11.10 -6.52 6.49
N MET A 66 -10.25 -5.58 6.89
CA MET A 66 -10.35 -4.95 8.21
C MET A 66 -11.62 -4.09 8.29
N LEU A 67 -11.90 -3.30 7.25
CA LEU A 67 -13.12 -2.48 7.17
C LEU A 67 -14.39 -3.32 7.22
N SER A 68 -14.44 -4.48 6.55
CA SER A 68 -15.61 -5.36 6.62
C SER A 68 -15.83 -5.92 8.02
N LEU A 69 -14.76 -6.22 8.77
CA LEU A 69 -14.88 -6.62 10.17
C LEU A 69 -15.40 -5.45 11.01
N THR A 70 -14.86 -4.25 10.84
CA THR A 70 -15.28 -3.08 11.63
C THR A 70 -16.73 -2.71 11.35
N LEU A 71 -17.16 -2.74 10.08
CA LEU A 71 -18.54 -2.51 9.67
C LEU A 71 -19.49 -3.56 10.26
N PHE A 72 -19.08 -4.84 10.26
CA PHE A 72 -19.87 -5.91 10.87
C PHE A 72 -20.06 -5.71 12.38
N TYR A 73 -19.04 -5.24 13.10
CA TYR A 73 -19.18 -4.89 14.52
C TYR A 73 -20.04 -3.64 14.73
N ALA A 74 -19.92 -2.62 13.87
CA ALA A 74 -20.75 -1.42 13.94
C ALA A 74 -22.24 -1.73 13.74
N GLU A 75 -22.58 -2.58 12.78
CA GLU A 75 -23.95 -3.06 12.55
C GLU A 75 -24.49 -3.86 13.74
N ALA A 76 -23.63 -4.61 14.44
CA ALA A 76 -24.02 -5.36 15.63
C ALA A 76 -24.37 -4.45 16.82
N GLU A 77 -23.80 -3.24 16.91
CA GLU A 77 -24.17 -2.25 17.93
C GLU A 77 -25.54 -1.61 17.62
N ASP A 78 -25.82 -1.31 16.35
CA ASP A 78 -27.12 -0.77 15.92
C ASP A 78 -28.26 -1.79 16.13
N ALA A 79 -27.99 -3.09 15.97
CA ALA A 79 -28.96 -4.15 16.24
C ALA A 79 -29.27 -4.37 17.74
N VAL A 80 -28.42 -3.86 18.64
CA VAL A 80 -28.60 -3.95 20.10
C VAL A 80 -29.26 -2.68 20.67
N GLY A 81 -29.37 -1.61 19.87
CA GLY A 81 -29.95 -0.31 20.24
C GLY A 81 -31.47 -0.18 20.18
N ASP A 82 -32.21 -1.19 19.69
CA ASP A 82 -33.69 -1.19 19.73
C ASP A 82 -34.26 -2.18 20.77
N PRO A 83 -34.53 -1.72 22.00
CA PRO A 83 -35.37 -2.45 22.96
C PRO A 83 -36.89 -2.26 22.75
N THR A 84 -37.36 -1.82 21.57
CA THR A 84 -38.77 -1.46 21.33
C THR A 84 -39.35 -1.98 20.01
N GLY A 85 -39.22 -3.28 19.76
CA GLY A 85 -40.13 -4.03 18.89
C GLY A 85 -41.38 -4.45 19.65
N SER A 86 -42.40 -3.60 19.65
CA SER A 86 -43.76 -3.85 20.13
C SER A 86 -44.34 -5.18 19.61
N GLU A 87 -44.63 -6.10 20.52
CA GLU A 87 -45.79 -7.02 20.47
C GLU A 87 -46.74 -6.68 21.62
#